data_AF-A0A7C3QBL4-F1
#
_entry.id   AF-A0A7C3QBL4-F1
#
_cell.length_a   1.000
_cell.length_b   1.000
_cell.length_c   1.000
_cell.angle_alpha   90.00
_cell.angle_beta   90.00
_cell.angle_gamma   90.00
#
_symmetry.space_group_name_H-M   'P 1'
#
loop_
_entity.id
_entity.type
_entity.pdbx_description
1 polymer ?
#
loop_
_entity_poly.entity_id
_entity_poly.type
_entity_poly.pdbx_seq_one_letter_code
_entity_poly.pdbx_strand_id
1 'polypeptide(L)'
;MAKANLFRKIWSEALPFVALTPERKRAWLLRVLRKGHLTDQEIAPYIHLLIEEYQYDNIIGGETPGVGSPAENLDIGNLPREIIMRLLECAEIYDIPILINIIGHLTVDEAVLALRKIPPPYEKRPLEAFDSIFQAIHECDHNLLARARDKMLSQGTIPAHFISVYERFQEILKDKEVLSSLFPQAEM
;
A
#
# COMPACT_ATOMS: atom_id res chain seq x y z
N MET A 1 -25.21 -11.25 6.81
CA MET A 1 -25.04 -11.87 8.16
C MET A 1 -23.75 -12.69 8.28
N ALA A 2 -23.33 -13.48 7.28
CA ALA A 2 -22.08 -14.26 7.34
C ALA A 2 -20.79 -13.40 7.48
N LYS A 3 -20.70 -12.26 6.77
CA LYS A 3 -19.54 -11.34 6.85
C LYS A 3 -19.36 -10.73 8.24
N ALA A 4 -20.44 -10.32 8.93
CA ALA A 4 -20.33 -9.72 10.26
C ALA A 4 -19.80 -10.71 11.31
N ASN A 5 -20.16 -12.00 11.19
CA ASN A 5 -19.60 -13.06 12.03
C ASN A 5 -18.14 -13.39 11.67
N LEU A 6 -17.78 -13.32 10.38
CA LEU A 6 -16.39 -13.48 9.94
C LEU A 6 -15.51 -12.34 10.45
N PHE A 7 -15.93 -11.08 10.30
CA PHE A 7 -15.22 -9.91 10.83
C PHE A 7 -15.09 -9.98 12.35
N ARG A 8 -16.15 -10.37 13.08
CA ARG A 8 -16.07 -10.52 14.55
C ARG A 8 -15.12 -11.64 14.97
N LYS A 9 -15.10 -12.74 14.22
CA LYS A 9 -14.17 -13.87 14.45
C LYS A 9 -12.73 -13.46 14.16
N ILE A 10 -12.47 -12.85 13.00
CA ILE A 10 -11.16 -12.31 12.62
C ILE A 10 -10.70 -11.28 13.64
N TRP A 11 -11.58 -10.36 14.08
CA TRP A 11 -11.26 -9.37 15.10
C TRP A 11 -10.92 -10.00 16.44
N SER A 12 -11.63 -11.07 16.84
CA SER A 12 -11.30 -11.84 18.05
C SER A 12 -9.99 -12.63 17.94
N GLU A 13 -9.63 -13.08 16.73
CA GLU A 13 -8.38 -13.78 16.44
C GLU A 13 -7.19 -12.82 16.22
N ALA A 14 -7.46 -11.59 15.80
CA ALA A 14 -6.48 -10.52 15.62
C ALA A 14 -6.24 -9.67 16.89
N LEU A 15 -7.14 -9.71 17.87
CA LEU A 15 -6.97 -9.07 19.18
C LEU A 15 -5.64 -9.42 19.88
N PRO A 16 -5.21 -10.70 19.91
CA PRO A 16 -3.88 -11.08 20.38
C PRO A 16 -2.74 -10.45 19.57
N PHE A 17 -2.93 -10.18 18.28
CA PHE A 17 -1.95 -9.53 17.41
C PHE A 17 -1.83 -8.03 17.73
N VAL A 18 -2.95 -7.32 17.93
CA VAL A 18 -2.96 -5.90 18.33
C VAL A 18 -2.21 -5.68 19.65
N ALA A 19 -2.32 -6.63 20.58
CA ALA A 19 -1.63 -6.59 21.87
C ALA A 19 -0.11 -6.92 21.81
N LEU A 20 0.44 -7.29 20.65
CA LEU A 20 1.86 -7.55 20.48
C LEU A 20 2.68 -6.25 20.42
N THR A 21 3.94 -6.31 20.87
CA THR A 21 4.91 -5.22 20.61
C THR A 21 5.24 -5.15 19.11
N PRO A 22 5.69 -4.00 18.58
CA PRO A 22 6.04 -3.85 17.16
C PRO A 22 7.00 -4.95 16.65
N GLU A 23 8.02 -5.30 17.43
CA GLU A 23 9.00 -6.34 17.07
C GLU A 23 8.33 -7.71 16.95
N ARG A 24 7.38 -8.01 17.84
CA ARG A 24 6.61 -9.25 17.82
C ARG A 24 5.62 -9.29 16.66
N LYS A 25 5.02 -8.15 16.29
CA LYS A 25 4.18 -8.02 15.08
C LYS A 25 5.01 -8.30 13.83
N ARG A 26 6.19 -7.68 13.71
CA ARG A 26 7.15 -7.93 12.62
C ARG A 26 7.57 -9.40 12.54
N ALA A 27 7.96 -9.99 13.67
CA ALA A 27 8.35 -11.40 13.73
C ALA A 27 7.20 -12.35 13.37
N TRP A 28 5.98 -12.04 13.80
CA TRP A 28 4.79 -12.78 13.44
C TRP A 28 4.52 -12.70 11.93
N LEU A 29 4.57 -11.49 11.37
CA LEU A 29 4.33 -11.22 9.95
C LEU A 29 5.34 -11.95 9.07
N LEU A 30 6.63 -11.85 9.40
CA LEU A 30 7.71 -12.59 8.75
C LEU A 30 7.46 -14.10 8.78
N ARG A 31 7.03 -14.64 9.92
CA ARG A 31 6.76 -16.08 10.06
C ARG A 31 5.57 -16.51 9.20
N VAL A 32 4.50 -15.73 9.17
CA VAL A 32 3.28 -16.06 8.42
C VAL A 32 3.55 -15.99 6.91
N LEU A 33 4.16 -14.91 6.44
CA LEU A 33 4.46 -14.70 5.03
C LEU A 33 5.45 -15.74 4.47
N ARG A 34 6.39 -16.22 5.29
CA ARG A 34 7.35 -17.27 4.89
C ARG A 34 6.76 -18.68 4.88
N LYS A 35 5.92 -19.02 5.86
CA LYS A 35 5.43 -20.40 6.02
C LYS A 35 4.20 -20.72 5.16
N GLY A 36 3.48 -19.70 4.68
CA GLY A 36 2.34 -19.88 3.78
C GLY A 36 1.16 -20.66 4.38
N HIS A 37 1.02 -20.68 5.72
CA HIS A 37 -0.07 -21.39 6.38
C HIS A 37 -1.42 -20.66 6.35
N LEU A 38 -1.40 -19.35 6.07
CA LEU A 38 -2.60 -18.53 5.92
C LEU A 38 -2.78 -18.15 4.46
N THR A 39 -4.02 -18.10 4.03
CA THR A 39 -4.42 -17.57 2.71
C THR A 39 -4.24 -16.05 2.66
N ASP A 40 -4.18 -15.48 1.46
CA ASP A 40 -4.05 -14.02 1.27
C ASP A 40 -5.16 -13.24 1.99
N GLN A 41 -6.39 -13.76 1.95
CA GLN A 41 -7.56 -13.18 2.62
C GLN A 41 -7.47 -13.23 4.15
N GLU A 42 -6.77 -14.22 4.70
CA GLU A 42 -6.53 -14.32 6.14
C GLU A 42 -5.38 -13.40 6.57
N ILE A 43 -4.46 -13.05 5.68
CA ILE A 43 -3.33 -12.16 5.96
C ILE A 43 -3.74 -10.69 5.85
N ALA A 44 -4.61 -10.34 4.89
CA ALA A 44 -5.02 -8.97 4.61
C ALA A 44 -5.46 -8.14 5.84
N PRO A 45 -6.28 -8.66 6.78
CA PRO A 45 -6.69 -7.91 7.97
C PRO A 45 -5.51 -7.51 8.88
N TYR A 46 -4.46 -8.33 8.93
CA TYR A 46 -3.27 -8.03 9.74
C TYR A 46 -2.44 -6.93 9.08
N ILE A 47 -2.37 -6.90 7.75
CA ILE A 47 -1.72 -5.80 7.01
C ILE A 47 -2.48 -4.50 7.25
N HIS A 48 -3.80 -4.54 7.17
CA HIS A 48 -4.65 -3.38 7.45
C HIS A 48 -4.42 -2.84 8.86
N LEU A 49 -4.41 -3.70 9.88
CA LEU A 49 -4.13 -3.29 11.27
C LEU A 49 -2.73 -2.67 11.44
N LEU A 50 -1.71 -3.22 10.77
CA LEU A 50 -0.36 -2.65 10.80
C LEU A 50 -0.33 -1.25 10.20
N ILE A 51 -1.09 -1.02 9.14
CA ILE A 51 -1.21 0.28 8.48
C ILE A 51 -1.99 1.27 9.36
N GLU A 52 -3.11 0.85 9.96
CA GLU A 52 -3.89 1.69 10.87
C GLU A 52 -3.04 2.17 12.06
N GLU A 53 -2.24 1.29 12.65
CA GLU A 53 -1.32 1.65 13.73
C GLU A 53 -0.24 2.64 13.27
N TYR A 54 0.36 2.40 12.10
CA TYR A 54 1.32 3.33 11.50
C TYR A 54 0.72 4.72 11.26
N GLN A 55 -0.52 4.78 10.77
CA GLN A 55 -1.20 6.04 10.53
C GLN A 55 -1.56 6.76 11.84
N TYR A 56 -2.05 6.02 12.85
CA TYR A 56 -2.38 6.57 14.16
C TYR A 56 -1.16 7.23 14.82
N ASP A 57 -0.01 6.56 14.77
CA ASP A 57 1.24 7.08 15.32
C ASP A 57 1.74 8.31 14.56
N ASN A 58 1.59 8.37 13.24
CA ASN A 58 1.96 9.54 12.44
C ASN A 58 1.01 10.74 12.62
N ILE A 59 -0.27 10.50 12.90
CA ILE A 59 -1.27 11.56 13.12
C ILE A 59 -1.15 12.15 14.53
N ILE A 60 -0.84 11.34 15.54
CA ILE A 60 -0.79 11.77 16.95
C ILE A 60 0.63 12.12 17.41
N GLY A 61 1.67 11.53 16.80
CA GLY A 61 3.08 11.77 17.13
C GLY A 61 3.65 13.11 16.64
N GLY A 62 2.84 13.98 16.03
CA GLY A 62 3.26 15.24 15.40
C GLY A 62 3.85 16.33 16.31
N GLU A 63 3.98 16.13 17.63
CA GLU A 63 4.42 17.21 18.55
C GLU A 63 5.48 16.84 19.60
N THR A 64 6.09 15.63 19.59
CA THR A 64 7.16 15.32 20.56
C THR A 64 8.49 14.91 19.90
N PRO A 65 9.46 15.83 19.78
CA PRO A 65 10.81 15.48 19.35
C PRO A 65 11.52 14.76 20.50
N GLY A 66 11.85 13.47 20.33
CA GLY A 66 12.81 12.76 21.19
C GLY A 66 12.37 11.45 21.84
N VAL A 67 11.18 10.92 21.56
CA VAL A 67 10.82 9.54 21.91
C VAL A 67 10.55 8.81 20.60
N GLY A 68 11.45 7.89 20.22
CA GLY A 68 11.38 7.17 18.95
C GLY A 68 9.97 6.65 18.67
N SER A 69 9.46 7.00 17.50
CA SER A 69 8.11 6.64 17.10
C SER A 69 7.98 5.11 17.07
N PRO A 70 6.91 4.49 17.58
CA PRO A 70 6.70 3.05 17.41
C PRO A 70 6.69 2.63 15.92
N ALA A 71 6.40 3.58 15.01
CA ALA A 71 6.51 3.40 13.56
C ALA A 71 7.97 3.28 13.05
N GLU A 72 8.97 3.83 13.75
CA GLU A 72 10.39 3.59 13.45
C GLU A 72 10.79 2.12 13.72
N ASN A 73 10.02 1.38 14.54
CA ASN A 73 10.39 0.04 14.99
C ASN A 73 9.92 -1.11 14.08
N LEU A 74 8.99 -0.87 13.15
CA LEU A 74 8.50 -1.95 12.29
C LEU A 74 9.42 -2.21 11.08
N ASP A 75 10.16 -1.18 10.64
CA ASP A 75 11.16 -1.22 9.57
C ASP A 75 10.79 -2.16 8.41
N ILE A 76 9.59 -1.91 7.86
CA ILE A 76 9.02 -2.69 6.75
C ILE A 76 9.86 -2.50 5.49
N GLY A 77 10.40 -1.30 5.27
CA GLY A 77 11.24 -0.98 4.11
C GLY A 77 12.49 -1.86 3.99
N ASN A 78 13.08 -2.29 5.11
CA ASN A 78 14.26 -3.18 5.12
C ASN A 78 13.91 -4.67 5.21
N LEU A 79 12.64 -5.06 5.05
CA LEU A 79 12.30 -6.47 4.93
C LEU A 79 12.90 -7.07 3.65
N PRO A 80 13.22 -8.38 3.63
CA PRO A 80 13.65 -9.04 2.41
C PRO A 80 12.63 -8.82 1.28
N ARG A 81 13.09 -8.63 0.04
CA ARG A 81 12.19 -8.29 -1.07
C ARG A 81 11.13 -9.36 -1.32
N GLU A 82 11.42 -10.64 -1.06
CA GLU A 82 10.39 -11.68 -1.14
C GLU A 82 9.22 -11.46 -0.16
N ILE A 83 9.49 -10.85 0.99
CA ILE A 83 8.47 -10.53 1.99
C ILE A 83 7.69 -9.30 1.57
N ILE A 84 8.35 -8.29 1.01
CA ILE A 84 7.68 -7.09 0.49
C ILE A 84 6.74 -7.45 -0.67
N MET A 85 7.20 -8.31 -1.59
CA MET A 85 6.36 -8.87 -2.65
C MET A 85 5.12 -9.57 -2.05
N ARG A 86 5.32 -10.43 -1.04
CA ARG A 86 4.20 -11.14 -0.40
C ARG A 86 3.23 -10.20 0.34
N LEU A 87 3.75 -9.15 0.98
CA LEU A 87 2.92 -8.12 1.60
C LEU A 87 2.05 -7.42 0.55
N LEU A 88 2.65 -6.98 -0.55
CA LEU A 88 1.92 -6.34 -1.64
C LEU A 88 0.92 -7.30 -2.27
N GLU A 89 1.21 -8.59 -2.39
CA GLU A 89 0.26 -9.60 -2.88
C GLU A 89 -0.96 -9.77 -1.96
N CYS A 90 -0.76 -9.82 -0.65
CA CYS A 90 -1.85 -10.05 0.30
C CYS A 90 -2.65 -8.77 0.64
N ALA A 91 -2.05 -7.59 0.53
CA ALA A 91 -2.69 -6.32 0.87
C ALA A 91 -3.94 -6.03 0.01
N GLU A 92 -4.97 -5.45 0.62
CA GLU A 92 -6.13 -4.98 -0.14
C GLU A 92 -5.76 -3.72 -0.94
N ILE A 93 -6.51 -3.42 -2.00
CA ILE A 93 -6.18 -2.31 -2.91
C ILE A 93 -6.05 -0.96 -2.20
N TYR A 94 -6.87 -0.71 -1.17
CA TYR A 94 -6.87 0.57 -0.42
C TYR A 94 -5.69 0.70 0.55
N ASP A 95 -5.10 -0.42 0.93
CA ASP A 95 -3.93 -0.47 1.80
C ASP A 95 -2.65 -0.19 1.01
N ILE A 96 -2.65 -0.43 -0.31
CA ILE A 96 -1.47 -0.32 -1.17
C ILE A 96 -0.82 1.07 -1.13
N PRO A 97 -1.52 2.21 -1.30
CA PRO A 97 -0.87 3.51 -1.31
C PRO A 97 -0.09 3.80 -0.02
N ILE A 98 -0.68 3.45 1.13
CA ILE A 98 -0.06 3.68 2.44
C ILE A 98 1.10 2.70 2.64
N LEU A 99 0.92 1.43 2.24
CA LEU A 99 1.98 0.43 2.31
C LEU A 99 3.20 0.82 1.45
N ILE A 100 2.99 1.41 0.28
CA ILE A 100 4.08 1.94 -0.57
C ILE A 100 4.84 3.06 0.16
N ASN A 101 4.12 3.98 0.80
CA ASN A 101 4.73 5.05 1.60
C ASN A 101 5.57 4.48 2.76
N ILE A 102 5.04 3.48 3.47
CA ILE A 102 5.76 2.80 4.56
C ILE A 102 7.02 2.06 4.06
N ILE A 103 6.96 1.44 2.88
CA ILE A 103 8.12 0.76 2.28
C ILE A 103 9.18 1.78 1.82
N GLY A 104 8.76 2.95 1.34
CA GLY A 104 9.61 4.07 0.92
C GLY A 104 10.33 3.88 -0.42
N HIS A 105 10.56 2.63 -0.86
CA HIS A 105 11.19 2.34 -2.14
C HIS A 105 10.69 1.03 -2.77
N LEU A 106 10.33 1.10 -4.04
CA LEU A 106 9.83 -0.06 -4.79
C LEU A 106 10.74 -0.39 -5.98
N THR A 107 10.83 -1.69 -6.26
CA THR A 107 11.32 -2.21 -7.53
C THR A 107 10.21 -2.18 -8.58
N VAL A 108 10.57 -2.39 -9.84
CA VAL A 108 9.59 -2.44 -10.94
C VAL A 108 8.60 -3.60 -10.74
N ASP A 109 9.05 -4.75 -10.27
CA ASP A 109 8.18 -5.92 -10.05
C ASP A 109 7.12 -5.66 -8.98
N GLU A 110 7.48 -4.97 -7.91
CA GLU A 110 6.57 -4.63 -6.83
C GLU A 110 5.57 -3.56 -7.23
N ALA A 111 6.01 -2.56 -8.01
CA ALA A 111 5.11 -1.59 -8.63
C ALA A 111 4.11 -2.30 -9.56
N VAL A 112 4.56 -3.26 -10.37
CA VAL A 112 3.68 -4.06 -11.23
C VAL A 112 2.66 -4.86 -10.41
N LEU A 113 3.05 -5.44 -9.28
CA LEU A 113 2.10 -6.12 -8.37
C LEU A 113 1.04 -5.16 -7.83
N ALA A 114 1.45 -3.98 -7.36
CA ALA A 114 0.54 -2.95 -6.86
C ALA A 114 -0.46 -2.50 -7.95
N LEU A 115 0.02 -2.27 -9.17
CA LEU A 115 -0.81 -1.81 -10.31
C LEU A 115 -1.78 -2.88 -10.84
N ARG A 116 -1.53 -4.17 -10.55
CA ARG A 116 -2.43 -5.27 -10.94
C ARG A 116 -3.58 -5.48 -9.96
N LYS A 117 -3.63 -4.73 -8.86
CA LYS A 117 -4.71 -4.86 -7.88
C LYS A 117 -6.04 -4.49 -8.50
N ILE A 118 -7.05 -5.32 -8.25
CA ILE A 118 -8.39 -5.15 -8.80
C ILE A 118 -9.29 -4.68 -7.65
N PRO A 119 -9.94 -3.50 -7.79
CA PRO A 119 -10.95 -3.08 -6.83
C PRO A 119 -12.06 -4.12 -6.71
N PRO A 120 -12.61 -4.34 -5.51
CA PRO A 120 -13.74 -5.26 -5.33
C PRO A 120 -14.94 -4.87 -6.21
N PRO A 121 -15.77 -5.83 -6.65
CA PRO A 121 -16.90 -5.56 -7.57
C PRO A 121 -17.95 -4.58 -7.05
N TYR A 122 -17.98 -4.35 -5.73
CA TYR A 122 -18.91 -3.44 -5.06
C TYR A 122 -18.35 -2.03 -4.85
N GLU A 123 -17.10 -1.77 -5.26
CA GLU A 123 -16.51 -0.44 -5.19
C GLU A 123 -17.27 0.53 -6.12
N LYS A 124 -17.70 1.66 -5.57
CA LYS A 124 -18.45 2.69 -6.28
C LYS A 124 -17.54 3.62 -7.09
N ARG A 125 -16.28 3.75 -6.68
CA ARG A 125 -15.28 4.67 -7.26
C ARG A 125 -13.93 3.96 -7.51
N PRO A 126 -13.90 2.94 -8.39
CA PRO A 126 -12.69 2.17 -8.64
C PRO A 126 -11.52 3.01 -9.19
N LEU A 127 -11.85 4.09 -9.92
CA LEU A 127 -10.88 5.04 -10.44
C LEU A 127 -10.09 5.77 -9.34
N GLU A 128 -10.74 6.13 -8.24
CA GLU A 128 -10.06 6.80 -7.12
C GLU A 128 -9.02 5.88 -6.49
N ALA A 129 -9.33 4.59 -6.33
CA ALA A 129 -8.38 3.61 -5.79
C ALA A 129 -7.14 3.47 -6.69
N PHE A 130 -7.32 3.45 -8.01
CA PHE A 130 -6.19 3.43 -8.95
C PHE A 130 -5.37 4.72 -8.90
N ASP A 131 -6.02 5.89 -8.89
CA ASP A 131 -5.32 7.18 -8.81
C ASP A 131 -4.45 7.27 -7.57
N SER A 132 -4.94 6.80 -6.41
CA SER A 132 -4.16 6.77 -5.17
C SER A 132 -2.93 5.87 -5.28
N ILE A 133 -3.03 4.71 -5.94
CA ILE A 133 -1.88 3.83 -6.18
C ILE A 133 -0.89 4.47 -7.15
N PHE A 134 -1.38 5.09 -8.22
CA PHE A 134 -0.53 5.69 -9.25
C PHE A 134 0.23 6.88 -8.66
N GLN A 135 -0.45 7.71 -7.85
CA GLN A 135 0.16 8.80 -7.11
C GLN A 135 1.23 8.28 -6.15
N ALA A 136 0.95 7.27 -5.33
CA ALA A 136 1.93 6.72 -4.39
C ALA A 136 3.17 6.14 -5.08
N ILE A 137 3.01 5.48 -6.23
CA ILE A 137 4.15 4.98 -7.02
C ILE A 137 4.95 6.14 -7.61
N HIS A 138 4.27 7.17 -8.14
CA HIS A 138 4.92 8.33 -8.72
C HIS A 138 5.71 9.14 -7.69
N GLU A 139 5.16 9.33 -6.49
CA GLU A 139 5.83 9.98 -5.37
C GLU A 139 7.03 9.18 -4.87
N CYS A 140 6.96 7.84 -4.91
CA CYS A 140 8.08 6.97 -4.54
C CYS A 140 9.26 7.09 -5.53
N ASP A 141 8.99 7.05 -6.85
CA ASP A 141 9.96 7.34 -7.91
C ASP A 141 9.21 7.79 -9.16
N HIS A 142 9.50 9.01 -9.62
CA HIS A 142 8.76 9.67 -10.71
C HIS A 142 8.76 8.85 -12.00
N ASN A 143 9.82 8.07 -12.24
CA ASN A 143 9.97 7.23 -13.43
C ASN A 143 9.48 5.79 -13.25
N LEU A 144 9.20 5.38 -12.01
CA LEU A 144 8.84 4.00 -11.70
C LEU A 144 7.50 3.61 -12.32
N LEU A 145 6.52 4.52 -12.33
CA LEU A 145 5.21 4.27 -12.93
C LEU A 145 5.33 3.97 -14.44
N ALA A 146 6.14 4.74 -15.17
CA ALA A 146 6.39 4.53 -16.60
C ALA A 146 7.14 3.20 -16.85
N ARG A 147 8.17 2.90 -16.05
CA ARG A 147 8.91 1.63 -16.12
C ARG A 147 8.03 0.42 -15.84
N ALA A 148 7.12 0.51 -14.87
CA ALA A 148 6.19 -0.56 -14.52
C ALA A 148 5.18 -0.79 -15.65
N ARG A 149 4.63 0.28 -16.25
CA ARG A 149 3.80 0.19 -17.46
C ARG A 149 4.53 -0.54 -18.59
N ASP A 150 5.76 -0.13 -18.91
CA ASP A 150 6.53 -0.72 -20.01
C ASP A 150 6.80 -2.20 -19.80
N LYS A 151 7.08 -2.59 -18.54
CA LYS A 151 7.19 -3.99 -18.16
C LYS A 151 5.87 -4.74 -18.36
N MET A 152 4.74 -4.20 -17.92
CA MET A 152 3.43 -4.84 -18.10
C MET A 152 3.05 -4.98 -19.59
N LEU A 153 3.36 -3.97 -20.41
CA LEU A 153 3.21 -4.01 -21.87
C LEU A 153 4.02 -5.15 -22.48
N SER A 154 5.31 -5.23 -22.16
CA SER A 154 6.21 -6.26 -22.70
C SER A 154 5.80 -7.68 -22.29
N GLN A 155 5.20 -7.84 -21.11
CA GLN A 155 4.73 -9.12 -20.59
C GLN A 155 3.31 -9.49 -21.09
N GLY A 156 2.59 -8.58 -21.75
CA GLY A 156 1.20 -8.82 -22.15
C GLY A 156 0.23 -8.97 -20.97
N THR A 157 0.52 -8.33 -19.83
CA THR A 157 -0.20 -8.52 -18.55
C THR A 157 -0.99 -7.28 -18.12
N ILE A 158 -1.30 -6.40 -19.08
CA ILE A 158 -2.01 -5.16 -18.82
C ILE A 158 -3.51 -5.42 -18.65
N PRO A 159 -4.11 -4.97 -17.53
CA PRO A 159 -5.56 -4.96 -17.38
C PRO A 159 -6.21 -4.08 -18.47
N ALA A 160 -7.37 -4.50 -18.98
CA ALA A 160 -8.04 -3.83 -20.09
C ALA A 160 -8.31 -2.32 -19.87
N HIS A 161 -8.54 -1.91 -18.62
CA HIS A 161 -8.81 -0.52 -18.24
C HIS A 161 -7.55 0.29 -17.91
N PHE A 162 -6.38 -0.36 -17.79
CA PHE A 162 -5.18 0.26 -17.23
C PHE A 162 -4.66 1.41 -18.09
N ILE A 163 -4.58 1.23 -19.42
CA ILE A 163 -4.02 2.25 -20.32
C ILE A 163 -4.83 3.55 -20.26
N SER A 164 -6.16 3.45 -20.33
CA SER A 164 -7.03 4.64 -20.21
C SER A 164 -6.89 5.34 -18.87
N VAL A 165 -6.70 4.60 -17.78
CA VAL A 165 -6.50 5.19 -16.44
C VAL A 165 -5.13 5.84 -16.33
N TYR A 166 -4.09 5.22 -16.89
CA TYR A 166 -2.74 5.76 -16.96
C TYR A 166 -2.67 7.06 -17.74
N GLU A 167 -3.27 7.11 -18.93
CA GLU A 167 -3.29 8.33 -19.75
C GLU A 167 -3.99 9.48 -19.03
N ARG A 168 -5.17 9.21 -18.43
CA ARG A 168 -5.88 10.18 -17.59
C ARG A 168 -5.01 10.68 -16.43
N PHE A 169 -4.31 9.78 -15.74
CA PHE A 169 -3.43 10.17 -14.63
C PHE A 169 -2.26 11.04 -15.10
N GLN A 170 -1.69 10.78 -16.28
CA GLN A 170 -0.65 11.63 -16.87
C GLN A 170 -1.16 13.04 -17.19
N GLU A 171 -2.42 13.18 -17.60
CA GLU A 171 -3.06 14.50 -17.77
C GLU A 171 -3.17 15.23 -16.43
N ILE A 172 -3.61 14.54 -15.38
CA ILE A 172 -3.67 15.10 -14.00
C ILE A 172 -2.29 15.60 -13.55
N LEU A 173 -1.23 14.84 -13.80
CA LEU A 173 0.13 15.27 -13.44
C LEU A 173 0.57 16.53 -14.20
N LYS A 174 0.27 16.62 -15.50
CA LYS A 174 0.57 17.81 -16.31
C LYS A 174 -0.21 19.03 -15.82
N ASP A 175 -1.48 18.85 -15.49
CA ASP A 175 -2.31 19.93 -14.95
C ASP A 175 -1.76 20.42 -13.60
N LYS A 176 -1.33 19.51 -12.72
CA LYS A 176 -0.64 19.86 -11.47
C LYS A 176 0.65 20.65 -11.72
N GLU A 177 1.47 20.22 -12.68
CA GLU A 177 2.71 20.91 -13.06
C GLU A 177 2.41 22.34 -13.55
N VAL A 178 1.45 22.50 -14.46
CA VAL A 178 1.02 23.82 -14.95
C VAL A 178 0.53 24.70 -13.81
N LEU A 179 -0.35 24.18 -12.94
CA LEU A 179 -0.87 24.93 -11.80
C LEU A 179 0.24 25.36 -10.83
N SER A 180 1.19 24.46 -10.52
CA SER A 180 2.34 24.78 -9.66
C SER A 180 3.23 25.88 -10.27
N SER A 181 3.38 25.90 -11.60
CA SER A 181 4.15 26.94 -12.30
C SER A 181 3.46 28.30 -12.30
N LEU A 182 2.11 28.31 -12.31
CA LEU A 182 1.30 29.53 -12.29
C LEU A 182 1.13 30.10 -10.87
N PHE A 183 1.18 29.24 -9.84
CA PHE A 183 0.99 29.62 -8.44
C PHE A 183 2.10 29.05 -7.55
N PRO A 184 3.35 29.54 -7.66
CA PRO A 184 4.50 28.98 -6.92
C PRO A 184 4.42 29.17 -5.40
N GLN A 185 3.51 30.02 -4.89
CA GLN A 185 3.29 30.21 -3.45
C GLN A 185 2.20 29.29 -2.86
N ALA A 186 1.57 28.44 -3.68
CA ALA A 186 0.50 27.55 -3.27
C ALA A 186 0.99 26.11 -3.02
N GLU A 187 2.26 25.93 -2.64
CA GLU A 187 2.74 24.63 -2.15
C GLU A 187 1.84 24.19 -0.98
N MET A 188 1.09 23.09 -1.21
CA MET A 188 0.32 22.37 -0.20
C MET A 188 1.23 21.37 0.51
#